data_AF-A0A199V2U5-F1
#
_entry.id   AF-A0A199V2U5-F1
#
_cell.length_a   1.000
_cell.length_b   1.000
_cell.length_c   1.000
_cell.angle_alpha   90.00
_cell.angle_beta   90.00
_cell.angle_gamma   90.00
#
_symmetry.space_group_name_H-M   'P 1'
#
loop_
_entity.id
_entity.type
_entity.pdbx_description
1 polymer ?
#
loop_
_entity_poly.entity_id
_entity_poly.type
_entity_poly.pdbx_seq_one_letter_code
_entity_poly.pdbx_strand_id
1 'polypeptide(L)'
;MDCFCEKTWSTPRNTRSVLPQCPDKVKWPEHELGPRPSLYFNAGMFVSEPSLATAKSLLETLEITPPTPFAEQDFLNMFFKDIYKPIPLVYNLVLAMLWRHPENVELDKVKVVHYCAAGSKPWRYTGKEANMDREDIKMLVKKWWDIYNDESLDYKGPAVAAVDAISVAVEAEPEPNALQKPFLAALSEAGKVQYITAPSAA
;
A
#
# COMPACT_ATOMS: atom_id res chain seq x y z
N MET A 1 -5.26 11.19 1.84
CA MET A 1 -5.08 10.06 0.91
C MET A 1 -6.26 9.12 1.00
N ASP A 2 -6.72 8.78 2.21
CA ASP A 2 -8.05 8.18 2.35
C ASP A 2 -9.15 9.18 1.98
N CYS A 3 -10.21 8.64 1.39
CA CYS A 3 -11.45 9.35 1.13
C CYS A 3 -12.52 8.89 2.12
N PHE A 4 -12.65 9.59 3.25
CA PHE A 4 -13.72 9.32 4.23
C PHE A 4 -15.12 9.72 3.74
N CYS A 5 -15.24 10.28 2.52
CA CYS A 5 -16.53 10.36 1.82
C CYS A 5 -17.04 8.97 1.40
N GLU A 6 -16.18 7.95 1.36
CA GLU A 6 -16.57 6.58 1.12
C GLU A 6 -17.31 6.01 2.34
N LYS A 7 -18.56 5.60 2.15
CA LYS A 7 -19.46 5.27 3.26
C LYS A 7 -18.96 4.08 4.08
N THR A 8 -18.38 3.09 3.41
CA THR A 8 -17.81 1.90 4.04
C THR A 8 -16.59 2.21 4.91
N TRP A 9 -15.98 3.39 4.74
CA TRP A 9 -14.83 3.86 5.53
C TRP A 9 -15.18 5.04 6.44
N SER A 10 -16.46 5.38 6.56
CA SER A 10 -16.88 6.47 7.45
C SER A 10 -17.08 5.95 8.87
N THR A 11 -16.40 6.58 9.85
CA THR A 11 -16.62 6.35 11.28
C THR A 11 -17.03 7.67 11.95
N PRO A 12 -17.76 7.65 13.09
CA PRO A 12 -18.19 8.89 13.77
C PRO A 12 -17.05 9.84 14.16
N ARG A 13 -15.82 9.32 14.29
CA ARG A 13 -14.60 10.07 14.59
C ARG A 13 -14.00 10.70 13.32
N ASN A 14 -14.08 10.01 12.17
CA ASN A 14 -13.50 10.44 10.90
C ASN A 14 -14.47 11.23 9.99
N THR A 15 -15.76 11.23 10.29
CA THR A 15 -16.75 12.07 9.59
C THR A 15 -16.68 13.54 9.99
N ARG A 16 -16.11 13.85 11.16
CA ARG A 16 -15.95 15.22 11.67
C ARG A 16 -14.57 15.81 11.43
N SER A 17 -13.52 14.98 11.35
CA SER A 17 -12.16 15.44 11.07
C SER A 17 -12.00 15.78 9.59
N VAL A 18 -11.70 17.06 9.35
CA VAL A 18 -11.33 17.71 8.09
C VAL A 18 -10.97 16.73 6.97
N LEU A 19 -11.87 16.55 6.00
CA LEU A 19 -11.60 15.86 4.75
C LEU A 19 -10.36 16.52 4.11
N PRO A 20 -9.17 15.88 4.11
CA PRO A 20 -7.96 16.52 3.58
C PRO A 20 -8.08 16.81 2.08
N GLN A 21 -9.07 16.18 1.43
CA GLN A 21 -9.35 16.29 -0.01
C GLN A 21 -10.30 17.43 -0.37
N CYS A 22 -10.90 18.10 0.62
CA CYS A 22 -11.83 19.22 0.42
C CYS A 22 -11.51 20.41 1.36
N PRO A 23 -10.27 20.95 1.34
CA PRO A 23 -9.84 22.00 2.27
C PRO A 23 -10.71 23.27 2.17
N ASP A 24 -11.25 23.57 0.98
CA ASP A 24 -12.04 24.78 0.74
C ASP A 24 -13.52 24.64 1.09
N LYS A 25 -14.02 23.41 1.25
CA LYS A 25 -15.46 23.17 1.46
C LYS A 25 -15.87 23.14 2.93
N VAL A 26 -14.94 22.88 3.86
CA VAL A 26 -15.23 22.76 5.29
C VAL A 26 -14.15 23.45 6.12
N LYS A 27 -14.49 24.60 6.71
CA LYS A 27 -13.63 25.26 7.71
C LYS A 27 -13.77 24.52 9.05
N TRP A 28 -12.64 24.23 9.70
CA TRP A 28 -12.64 23.59 11.02
C TRP A 28 -13.15 24.60 12.07
N PRO A 29 -14.22 24.29 12.83
CA PRO A 29 -14.76 25.20 13.84
C PRO A 29 -13.92 25.11 15.13
N GLU A 30 -12.77 25.78 15.13
CA GLU A 30 -11.78 25.74 16.22
C GLU A 30 -12.35 26.17 17.58
N HIS A 31 -13.28 27.13 17.58
CA HIS A 31 -13.94 27.61 18.79
C HIS A 31 -14.82 26.55 19.48
N GLU A 32 -15.35 25.58 18.73
CA GLU A 32 -16.24 24.53 19.27
C GLU A 32 -15.50 23.20 19.49
N LEU A 33 -14.54 22.88 18.63
CA LEU A 33 -13.89 21.55 18.59
C LEU A 33 -12.43 21.57 19.03
N GLY A 34 -11.89 22.73 19.40
CA GLY A 34 -10.49 22.90 19.76
C GLY A 34 -9.55 22.89 18.55
N PRO A 35 -8.23 22.70 18.76
CA PRO A 35 -7.25 22.77 17.68
C PRO A 35 -7.53 21.72 16.60
N ARG A 36 -7.17 22.04 15.36
CA ARG A 36 -7.33 21.12 14.23
C ARG A 36 -6.57 19.81 14.50
N PRO A 37 -7.19 18.63 14.30
CA PRO A 37 -6.50 17.37 14.46
C PRO A 37 -5.29 17.25 13.54
N SER A 38 -4.28 16.48 13.97
CA SER A 38 -3.16 16.10 13.10
C SER A 38 -3.67 15.48 11.80
N LEU A 39 -2.88 15.66 10.74
CA LEU A 39 -3.18 15.04 9.45
C LEU A 39 -3.23 13.51 9.61
N TYR A 40 -4.19 12.90 8.93
CA TYR A 40 -4.42 11.47 8.97
C TYR A 40 -4.00 10.81 7.65
N PHE A 41 -3.23 9.72 7.72
CA PHE A 41 -2.60 9.08 6.58
C PHE A 41 -3.04 7.64 6.35
N ASN A 42 -2.98 7.21 5.08
CA ASN A 42 -3.22 5.83 4.71
C ASN A 42 -1.96 4.99 4.97
N ALA A 43 -2.06 3.90 5.75
CA ALA A 43 -0.90 3.11 6.15
C ALA A 43 -0.38 2.14 5.07
N GLY A 44 -1.04 2.04 3.92
CA GLY A 44 -0.63 1.16 2.82
C GLY A 44 0.72 1.51 2.20
N MET A 45 1.19 2.75 2.39
CA MET A 45 2.53 3.18 2.00
C MET A 45 2.97 4.35 2.87
N PHE A 46 4.16 4.22 3.47
CA PHE A 46 4.86 5.26 4.19
C PHE A 46 6.37 4.99 4.14
N VAL A 47 7.17 5.99 4.49
CA VAL A 47 8.63 5.88 4.59
C VAL A 47 9.03 5.99 6.05
N SER A 48 9.88 5.09 6.53
CA SER A 48 10.43 5.11 7.88
C SER A 48 11.91 4.75 7.87
N GLU A 49 12.61 5.16 8.93
CA GLU A 49 13.96 4.70 9.22
C GLU A 49 13.88 3.50 10.17
N PRO A 50 14.45 2.33 9.81
CA PRO A 50 14.47 1.17 10.70
C PRO A 50 15.20 1.48 12.01
N SER A 51 14.54 1.22 13.14
CA SER A 51 15.10 1.49 14.47
C SER A 51 14.57 0.48 15.47
N LEU A 52 15.48 -0.19 16.18
CA LEU A 52 15.12 -1.13 17.24
C LEU A 52 14.39 -0.43 18.39
N ALA A 53 14.77 0.81 18.70
CA ALA A 53 14.09 1.61 19.71
C ALA A 53 12.64 1.88 19.30
N THR A 54 12.41 2.32 18.06
CA THR A 54 11.06 2.55 17.53
C THR A 54 10.23 1.27 17.50
N ALA A 55 10.82 0.14 17.08
CA ALA A 55 10.13 -1.15 17.05
C ALA A 55 9.68 -1.59 18.46
N LYS A 56 10.54 -1.47 19.47
CA LYS A 56 10.20 -1.77 20.87
C LYS A 56 9.06 -0.87 21.36
N SER A 57 9.18 0.44 21.16
CA SER A 57 8.14 1.39 21.57
C SER A 57 6.81 1.16 20.87
N LEU A 58 6.81 0.76 19.58
CA LEU A 58 5.59 0.37 18.87
C LEU A 58 4.93 -0.84 19.53
N LEU A 59 5.68 -1.89 19.87
CA LEU A 59 5.13 -3.09 20.50
C LEU A 59 4.59 -2.82 21.91
N GLU A 60 5.35 -2.09 22.73
CA GLU A 60 4.94 -1.69 24.08
C GLU A 60 3.67 -0.81 24.05
N THR A 61 3.58 0.11 23.08
CA THR A 61 2.40 0.96 22.92
C THR A 61 1.21 0.16 22.39
N LEU A 62 1.43 -0.80 21.49
CA LEU A 62 0.38 -1.64 20.93
C LEU A 62 -0.30 -2.48 22.02
N GLU A 63 0.47 -3.03 22.96
CA GLU A 63 -0.04 -3.86 24.06
C GLU A 63 -1.09 -3.14 24.91
N ILE A 64 -0.92 -1.84 25.12
CA ILE A 64 -1.85 -1.01 25.90
C ILE A 64 -2.88 -0.25 25.06
N THR A 65 -2.80 -0.32 23.73
CA THR A 65 -3.70 0.42 22.83
C THR A 65 -4.99 -0.36 22.58
N PRO A 66 -6.17 0.21 22.87
CA PRO A 66 -7.44 -0.42 22.51
C PRO A 66 -7.56 -0.61 20.99
N PRO A 67 -8.09 -1.76 20.51
CA PRO A 67 -8.32 -1.99 19.09
C PRO A 67 -9.19 -0.90 18.46
N THR A 68 -8.87 -0.55 17.22
CA THR A 68 -9.55 0.50 16.45
C THR A 68 -10.03 -0.04 15.09
N PRO A 69 -11.06 0.58 14.46
CA PRO A 69 -11.65 0.06 13.23
C PRO A 69 -10.71 0.01 12.01
N PHE A 70 -9.69 0.88 11.94
CA PHE A 70 -8.70 0.86 10.85
C PHE A 70 -7.37 0.23 11.28
N ALA A 71 -7.39 -0.68 12.26
CA ALA A 71 -6.27 -1.53 12.63
C ALA A 71 -4.93 -0.77 12.77
N GLU A 72 -3.91 -1.15 12.01
CA GLU A 72 -2.58 -0.54 12.07
C GLU A 72 -2.59 0.93 11.63
N GLN A 73 -3.50 1.34 10.75
CA GLN A 73 -3.54 2.70 10.27
C GLN A 73 -3.91 3.69 11.37
N ASP A 74 -4.96 3.40 12.13
CA ASP A 74 -5.34 4.22 13.28
C ASP A 74 -4.21 4.24 14.34
N PHE A 75 -3.61 3.08 14.61
CA PHE A 75 -2.51 2.96 15.55
C PHE A 75 -1.29 3.80 15.15
N LEU A 76 -0.84 3.70 13.89
CA LEU A 76 0.32 4.43 13.38
C LEU A 76 0.05 5.94 13.31
N ASN A 77 -1.18 6.35 12.97
CA ASN A 77 -1.58 7.76 13.02
C ASN A 77 -1.55 8.32 14.44
N MET A 78 -1.93 7.53 15.45
CA MET A 78 -1.82 7.94 16.85
C MET A 78 -0.36 8.00 17.32
N PHE A 79 0.43 6.99 16.99
CA PHE A 79 1.83 6.86 17.43
C PHE A 79 2.73 7.92 16.81
N PHE A 80 2.56 8.22 15.51
CA PHE A 80 3.40 9.16 14.76
C PHE A 80 2.78 10.55 14.55
N LYS A 81 1.69 10.89 15.26
CA LYS A 81 0.91 12.12 15.08
C LYS A 81 1.72 13.42 15.07
N ASP A 82 2.86 13.43 15.78
CA ASP A 82 3.68 14.63 16.01
C ASP A 82 4.82 14.78 14.99
N ILE A 83 5.17 13.70 14.26
CA ILE A 83 6.29 13.69 13.31
C ILE A 83 5.89 13.37 11.87
N TYR A 84 4.64 12.96 11.67
CA TYR A 84 4.12 12.59 10.36
C TYR A 84 4.20 13.73 9.35
N LYS A 85 4.58 13.38 8.11
CA LYS A 85 4.55 14.27 6.94
C LYS A 85 3.80 13.59 5.79
N PRO A 86 2.87 14.29 5.13
CA PRO A 86 2.11 13.69 4.05
C PRO A 86 2.95 13.44 2.80
N ILE A 87 2.78 12.25 2.24
CA ILE A 87 3.28 11.92 0.90
C ILE A 87 2.23 12.29 -0.15
N PRO A 88 2.65 12.70 -1.36
CA PRO A 88 1.72 12.98 -2.47
C PRO A 88 0.88 11.76 -2.85
N LEU A 89 -0.37 12.00 -3.29
CA LEU A 89 -1.34 10.98 -3.70
C LEU A 89 -0.76 9.99 -4.72
N VAL A 90 0.06 10.46 -5.65
CA VAL A 90 0.64 9.64 -6.72
C VAL A 90 1.51 8.47 -6.20
N TYR A 91 1.97 8.54 -4.95
CA TYR A 91 2.77 7.49 -4.30
C TYR A 91 1.95 6.52 -3.44
N ASN A 92 0.64 6.73 -3.31
CA ASN A 92 -0.27 5.83 -2.61
C ASN A 92 -1.72 6.11 -3.05
N LEU A 93 -2.02 5.88 -4.34
CA LEU A 93 -3.36 6.13 -4.86
C LEU A 93 -4.33 5.07 -4.34
N VAL A 94 -5.15 5.46 -3.37
CA VAL A 94 -6.33 4.70 -2.95
C VAL A 94 -7.39 4.80 -4.04
N LEU A 95 -7.83 3.66 -4.58
CA LEU A 95 -8.73 3.63 -5.76
C LEU A 95 -10.02 4.44 -5.59
N ALA A 96 -10.56 4.56 -4.37
CA ALA A 96 -11.77 5.34 -4.11
C ALA A 96 -11.67 6.81 -4.56
N MET A 97 -10.45 7.33 -4.66
CA MET A 97 -10.19 8.67 -5.18
C MET A 97 -10.66 8.84 -6.64
N LEU A 98 -10.64 7.78 -7.45
CA LEU A 98 -11.05 7.81 -8.86
C LEU A 98 -12.54 8.15 -9.06
N TRP A 99 -13.41 7.86 -8.08
CA TRP A 99 -14.84 8.16 -8.16
C TRP A 99 -15.33 9.16 -7.11
N ARG A 100 -14.57 9.38 -6.03
CA ARG A 100 -14.93 10.36 -4.99
C ARG A 100 -14.35 11.75 -5.23
N HIS A 101 -13.12 11.80 -5.75
CA HIS A 101 -12.40 13.04 -6.01
C HIS A 101 -11.61 12.94 -7.34
N PRO A 102 -12.28 12.62 -8.47
CA PRO A 102 -11.60 12.47 -9.75
C PRO A 102 -10.83 13.74 -10.16
N GLU A 103 -11.27 14.92 -9.71
CA GLU A 103 -10.59 16.20 -9.93
C GLU A 103 -9.17 16.26 -9.33
N ASN A 104 -8.87 15.42 -8.34
CA ASN A 104 -7.59 15.36 -7.66
C ASN A 104 -6.67 14.26 -8.22
N VAL A 105 -7.07 13.55 -9.28
CA VAL A 105 -6.33 12.40 -9.80
C VAL A 105 -5.91 12.62 -11.26
N GLU A 106 -4.61 12.80 -11.46
CA GLU A 106 -3.96 12.69 -12.78
C GLU A 106 -3.38 11.27 -12.93
N LEU A 107 -4.15 10.36 -13.50
CA LEU A 107 -3.87 8.91 -13.45
C LEU A 107 -2.55 8.53 -14.15
N ASP A 108 -2.14 9.27 -15.17
CA ASP A 108 -0.87 9.10 -15.90
C ASP A 108 0.37 9.43 -15.05
N LYS A 109 0.22 10.28 -14.02
CA LYS A 109 1.30 10.64 -13.10
C LYS A 109 1.45 9.68 -11.92
N VAL A 110 0.46 8.82 -11.69
CA VAL A 110 0.42 7.87 -10.56
C VAL A 110 1.57 6.88 -10.66
N LYS A 111 2.25 6.65 -9.53
CA LYS A 111 3.41 5.75 -9.40
C LYS A 111 3.06 4.47 -8.65
N VAL A 112 2.19 4.56 -7.64
CA VAL A 112 1.78 3.42 -6.81
C VAL A 112 0.27 3.42 -6.65
N VAL A 113 -0.35 2.27 -6.88
CA VAL A 113 -1.79 2.05 -6.76
C VAL A 113 -2.07 1.14 -5.57
N HIS A 114 -2.99 1.55 -4.71
CA HIS A 114 -3.43 0.81 -3.54
C HIS A 114 -4.84 0.25 -3.76
N TYR A 115 -4.90 -1.06 -4.03
CA TYR A 115 -6.12 -1.84 -4.22
C TYR A 115 -6.79 -2.18 -2.87
N CYS A 116 -7.27 -1.17 -2.12
CA CYS A 116 -7.91 -1.37 -0.81
C CYS A 116 -9.46 -1.36 -0.86
N ALA A 117 -10.07 -0.91 -1.95
CA ALA A 117 -11.52 -0.92 -2.10
C ALA A 117 -12.06 -2.36 -2.20
N ALA A 118 -13.28 -2.59 -1.72
CA ALA A 118 -13.95 -3.88 -1.85
C ALA A 118 -14.04 -4.30 -3.33
N GLY A 119 -13.73 -5.56 -3.63
CA GLY A 119 -13.69 -6.09 -5.00
C GLY A 119 -12.46 -5.69 -5.82
N SER A 120 -11.62 -4.75 -5.35
CA SER A 120 -10.51 -4.23 -6.15
C SER A 120 -9.24 -5.09 -6.12
N LYS A 121 -9.15 -6.10 -5.24
CA LYS A 121 -7.97 -6.98 -5.14
C LYS A 121 -7.78 -7.69 -6.49
N PRO A 122 -6.68 -7.46 -7.24
CA PRO A 122 -6.54 -7.95 -8.60
C PRO A 122 -6.71 -9.47 -8.76
N TRP A 123 -6.18 -10.24 -7.79
CA TRP A 123 -6.27 -11.71 -7.75
C TRP A 123 -7.66 -12.27 -7.38
N ARG A 124 -8.60 -11.42 -6.96
CA ARG A 124 -10.00 -11.79 -6.68
C ARG A 124 -10.98 -10.90 -7.47
N TYR A 125 -10.50 -10.22 -8.50
CA TYR A 125 -11.28 -9.23 -9.21
C TYR A 125 -12.39 -9.89 -10.04
N THR A 126 -13.65 -9.51 -9.78
CA THR A 126 -14.80 -10.01 -10.54
C THR A 126 -15.43 -8.95 -11.44
N GLY A 127 -15.15 -7.66 -11.17
CA GLY A 127 -15.76 -6.52 -11.86
C GLY A 127 -17.23 -6.27 -11.47
N LYS A 128 -17.79 -7.00 -10.49
CA LYS A 128 -19.21 -6.91 -10.11
C LYS A 128 -19.47 -6.00 -8.92
N GLU A 129 -18.46 -5.77 -8.08
CA GLU A 129 -18.58 -4.89 -6.93
C GLU A 129 -18.71 -3.43 -7.36
N ALA A 130 -19.22 -2.58 -6.47
CA ALA A 130 -19.48 -1.17 -6.76
C ALA A 130 -18.23 -0.46 -7.31
N ASN A 131 -18.40 0.25 -8.43
CA ASN A 131 -17.35 0.96 -9.17
C ASN A 131 -16.29 0.07 -9.84
N MET A 132 -16.31 -1.26 -9.67
CA MET A 132 -15.34 -2.16 -10.30
C MET A 132 -15.62 -2.38 -11.79
N ASP A 133 -16.72 -1.90 -12.32
CA ASP A 133 -17.04 -1.96 -13.75
C ASP A 133 -16.37 -0.83 -14.57
N ARG A 134 -15.68 0.11 -13.92
CA ARG A 134 -15.02 1.25 -14.56
C ARG A 134 -13.81 0.85 -15.40
N GLU A 135 -13.62 1.57 -16.50
CA GLU A 135 -12.51 1.32 -17.44
C GLU A 135 -11.12 1.62 -16.86
N ASP A 136 -11.01 2.67 -16.03
CA ASP A 136 -9.76 2.98 -15.34
C ASP A 136 -9.35 1.87 -14.36
N ILE A 137 -10.30 1.28 -13.61
CA ILE A 137 -10.04 0.15 -12.71
C ILE A 137 -9.67 -1.11 -13.51
N LYS A 138 -10.42 -1.45 -14.56
CA LYS A 138 -10.09 -2.60 -15.42
C LYS A 138 -8.68 -2.48 -16.00
N MET A 139 -8.29 -1.28 -16.43
CA MET A 139 -6.94 -0.98 -16.93
C MET A 139 -5.88 -1.21 -15.86
N LEU A 140 -6.10 -0.73 -14.63
CA LEU A 140 -5.16 -0.93 -13.52
C LEU A 140 -5.04 -2.41 -13.12
N VAL A 141 -6.16 -3.13 -13.02
CA VAL A 141 -6.17 -4.57 -12.75
C VAL A 141 -5.45 -5.34 -13.85
N LYS A 142 -5.66 -4.98 -15.13
CA LYS A 142 -4.93 -5.57 -16.25
C LYS A 142 -3.42 -5.36 -16.09
N LYS A 143 -2.95 -4.14 -15.79
CA LYS A 143 -1.52 -3.87 -15.56
C LYS A 143 -0.93 -4.74 -14.45
N TRP A 144 -1.69 -4.99 -13.37
CA TRP A 144 -1.24 -5.90 -12.31
C TRP A 144 -1.06 -7.34 -12.83
N TRP A 145 -2.03 -7.84 -13.60
CA TRP A 145 -1.95 -9.18 -14.19
C TRP A 145 -0.90 -9.29 -15.30
N ASP A 146 -0.66 -8.23 -16.07
CA ASP A 146 0.42 -8.19 -17.06
C ASP A 146 1.78 -8.40 -16.39
N ILE A 147 2.00 -7.83 -15.19
CA ILE A 147 3.20 -8.04 -14.38
C ILE A 147 3.22 -9.45 -13.76
N TYR A 148 2.10 -9.91 -13.18
CA TYR A 148 2.03 -11.22 -12.54
C TYR A 148 2.26 -12.37 -13.53
N ASN A 149 1.77 -12.25 -14.77
CA ASN A 149 1.93 -13.25 -15.82
C ASN A 149 3.22 -13.09 -16.63
N ASP A 150 4.07 -12.10 -16.29
CA ASP A 150 5.36 -11.94 -16.93
C ASP A 150 6.35 -12.96 -16.37
N GLU A 151 6.46 -14.12 -17.01
CA GLU A 151 7.37 -15.20 -16.65
C GLU A 151 8.85 -14.76 -16.60
N SER A 152 9.22 -13.64 -17.23
CA SER A 152 10.58 -13.10 -17.14
C SER A 152 10.91 -12.56 -15.74
N LEU A 153 9.89 -12.24 -14.95
CA LEU A 153 10.01 -11.80 -13.57
C LEU A 153 10.01 -12.96 -12.56
N ASP A 154 9.79 -14.19 -13.02
CA ASP A 154 9.79 -15.36 -12.16
C ASP A 154 11.16 -15.55 -11.50
N TYR A 155 11.13 -15.87 -10.20
CA TYR A 155 12.35 -16.14 -9.45
C TYR A 155 12.99 -17.45 -9.94
N LYS A 156 14.08 -17.33 -10.70
CA LYS A 156 14.81 -18.49 -11.23
C LYS A 156 15.66 -19.24 -10.21
N GLY A 157 15.82 -18.73 -8.99
CA GLY A 157 16.64 -19.35 -7.96
C GLY A 157 18.07 -19.73 -8.41
N PRO A 158 18.86 -20.38 -7.55
CA PRO A 158 20.17 -20.89 -7.94
C PRO A 158 20.05 -22.15 -8.82
N ALA A 159 19.03 -22.96 -8.57
CA ALA A 159 18.85 -24.26 -9.21
C ALA A 159 18.34 -24.14 -10.65
N VAL A 160 17.33 -23.29 -10.94
CA VAL A 160 16.80 -23.12 -12.31
C VAL A 160 17.78 -22.33 -13.17
N ALA A 161 18.47 -21.34 -12.60
CA ALA A 161 19.56 -20.63 -13.29
C ALA A 161 20.71 -21.56 -13.72
N ALA A 162 21.04 -22.59 -12.93
CA ALA A 162 22.06 -23.57 -13.32
C ALA A 162 21.60 -24.50 -14.46
N VAL A 163 20.31 -24.83 -14.56
CA VAL A 163 19.77 -25.65 -15.66
C VAL A 163 19.62 -24.83 -16.94
N ASP A 164 19.19 -23.57 -16.83
CA ASP A 164 19.14 -22.60 -17.93
C ASP A 164 20.55 -22.29 -18.47
N ALA A 165 21.56 -22.19 -17.61
CA ALA A 165 22.95 -22.00 -18.05
C ALA A 165 23.52 -23.23 -18.81
N ILE A 166 23.03 -24.43 -18.50
CA ILE A 166 23.42 -25.67 -19.21
C ILE A 166 22.72 -25.76 -20.58
N SER A 167 21.49 -25.26 -20.71
CA SER A 167 20.76 -25.23 -21.99
C SER A 167 21.19 -24.10 -22.92
N VAL A 168 21.73 -23.00 -22.37
CA VAL A 168 22.25 -21.82 -23.11
C VAL A 168 23.77 -21.92 -23.38
N ALA A 169 24.40 -23.07 -23.15
CA ALA A 169 25.81 -23.31 -23.52
C ALA A 169 26.09 -23.32 -25.04
N VAL A 170 25.12 -22.85 -25.86
CA VAL A 170 25.34 -22.41 -27.24
C VAL A 170 24.92 -20.94 -27.30
N GLU A 171 25.92 -20.05 -27.25
CA GLU A 171 25.87 -18.59 -27.40
C GLU A 171 25.78 -17.72 -26.12
N ALA A 172 26.97 -17.26 -25.70
CA ALA A 172 27.31 -16.02 -25.00
C ALA A 172 26.52 -15.60 -23.74
N GLU A 173 27.24 -15.54 -22.62
CA GLU A 173 26.74 -15.13 -21.30
C GLU A 173 26.13 -13.72 -21.25
N PRO A 174 24.98 -13.51 -20.58
CA PRO A 174 24.58 -12.20 -20.11
C PRO A 174 24.98 -12.03 -18.63
N GLU A 175 25.82 -11.02 -18.37
CA GLU A 175 26.10 -10.54 -17.01
C GLU A 175 24.79 -10.22 -16.24
N PRO A 176 24.66 -10.60 -14.96
CA PRO A 176 23.49 -10.24 -14.16
C PRO A 176 23.39 -8.71 -14.01
N ASN A 177 22.20 -8.17 -14.27
CA ASN A 177 21.84 -6.78 -14.03
C ASN A 177 22.31 -6.32 -12.64
N ALA A 178 22.97 -5.15 -12.57
CA ALA A 178 23.52 -4.55 -11.35
C ALA A 178 22.53 -4.40 -10.17
N LEU A 179 21.22 -4.37 -10.42
CA LEU A 179 20.15 -4.33 -9.41
C LEU A 179 19.77 -5.71 -8.83
N GLN A 180 20.09 -6.81 -9.50
CA GLN A 180 19.76 -8.15 -9.02
C GLN A 180 20.81 -8.67 -8.02
N LYS A 181 22.07 -8.26 -8.17
CA LYS A 181 23.18 -8.69 -7.30
C LYS A 181 22.93 -8.38 -5.80
N PRO A 182 22.49 -7.17 -5.40
CA PRO A 182 22.22 -6.86 -3.99
C PRO A 182 21.02 -7.62 -3.42
N PHE A 183 19.96 -7.79 -4.23
CA PHE A 183 18.74 -8.48 -3.82
C PHE A 183 18.98 -9.97 -3.58
N LEU A 184 19.73 -10.62 -4.48
CA LEU A 184 20.10 -12.04 -4.33
C LEU A 184 21.05 -12.27 -3.15
N ALA A 185 21.97 -11.35 -2.89
CA ALA A 185 22.85 -11.41 -1.73
C ALA A 185 22.04 -11.36 -0.42
N ALA A 186 21.10 -10.39 -0.30
CA ALA A 186 20.23 -10.25 0.86
C ALA A 186 19.33 -11.48 1.09
N LEU A 187 18.81 -12.10 0.02
CA LEU A 187 18.02 -13.33 0.13
C LEU A 187 18.85 -14.54 0.59
N SER A 188 20.13 -14.61 0.18
CA SER A 188 21.03 -15.70 0.61
C SER A 188 21.40 -15.62 2.09
N GLU A 189 21.51 -14.40 2.63
CA GLU A 189 21.81 -14.15 4.05
C GLU A 189 20.59 -14.41 4.95
N ALA A 190 19.37 -14.25 4.42
CA ALA A 190 18.12 -14.39 5.17
C ALA A 190 17.80 -15.84 5.64
N GLY A 191 18.52 -16.86 5.16
CA GLY A 191 18.33 -18.25 5.56
C GLY A 191 16.94 -18.84 5.24
N LYS A 192 16.65 -20.05 5.75
CA LYS A 192 15.30 -20.63 5.67
C LYS A 192 14.37 -19.88 6.64
N VAL A 193 13.54 -18.98 6.12
CA VAL A 193 12.48 -18.34 6.89
C VAL A 193 11.45 -19.40 7.28
N GLN A 194 11.32 -19.67 8.59
CA GLN A 194 10.18 -20.42 9.09
C GLN A 194 8.94 -19.53 9.00
N TYR A 195 8.06 -19.81 8.05
CA TYR A 195 6.78 -19.15 7.93
C TYR A 195 5.69 -20.06 8.46
N ILE A 196 4.75 -19.47 9.19
CA ILE A 196 3.48 -20.10 9.54
C ILE A 196 2.48 -19.61 8.50
N THR A 197 1.80 -20.52 7.82
CA THR A 197 0.72 -20.15 6.91
C THR A 197 -0.37 -19.44 7.71
N ALA A 198 -0.62 -18.17 7.39
CA ALA A 198 -1.79 -17.48 7.93
C ALA A 198 -3.06 -18.25 7.50
N PRO A 199 -4.07 -18.37 8.37
CA PRO A 199 -5.34 -18.96 7.97
C PRO A 199 -5.93 -18.19 6.79
N SER A 200 -6.57 -18.90 5.87
CA SER A 200 -7.26 -18.29 4.73
C SER A 200 -8.25 -17.26 5.25
N ALA A 201 -8.03 -15.98 4.89
CA ALA A 201 -9.04 -14.95 5.01
C ALA A 201 -10.15 -15.24 3.97
N ALA A 202 -11.09 -16.08 4.39
CA ALA A 202 -12.42 -16.24 3.83
C ALA A 202 -13.37 -15.26 4.55
#